data_AF-A0AAN7JA29-F1
#
_entry.id   AF-A0AAN7JA29-F1
#
_cell.length_a   1.000
_cell.length_b   1.000
_cell.length_c   1.000
_cell.angle_alpha   90.00
_cell.angle_beta   90.00
_cell.angle_gamma   90.00
#
_symmetry.space_group_name_H-M   'P 1'
#
loop_
_entity.id
_entity.type
_entity.pdbx_description
1 polymer ?
#
loop_
_entity_poly.entity_id
_entity_poly.type
_entity_poly.pdbx_seq_one_letter_code
_entity_poly.pdbx_strand_id
1 'polypeptide(L)'
;MAPEVLDGKPSNRRCDIYSFGICLWEIYCCDMPYPDLSFADVSFIVVQQNLRLEIPRCCPTGLASIMRKCWDANADKRLEMDEVVRMLEAIDTSKGGGMIPDDQASGCFCFATARGP
;
A
#
# COMPACT_ATOMS: atom_id res chain seq x y z
N MET A 1 5.19 7.87 -4.26
CA MET A 1 4.56 9.07 -4.86
C MET A 1 3.65 8.67 -6.00
N ALA A 2 2.61 9.47 -6.28
CA ALA A 2 1.68 9.23 -7.37
C ALA A 2 2.33 9.44 -8.75
N PRO A 3 1.93 8.68 -9.80
CA PRO A 3 2.51 8.78 -11.14
C PRO A 3 2.47 10.19 -11.74
N GLU A 4 1.36 10.92 -11.57
CA GLU A 4 1.22 12.28 -12.10
C GLU A 4 2.16 13.28 -11.41
N VAL A 5 2.47 13.06 -10.12
CA VAL A 5 3.43 13.89 -9.38
C VAL A 5 4.85 13.60 -9.85
N LEU A 6 5.17 12.31 -10.05
CA LEU A 6 6.47 11.86 -10.58
C LEU A 6 6.73 12.40 -11.99
N ASP A 7 5.69 12.53 -12.81
CA ASP A 7 5.75 13.03 -14.18
C ASP A 7 5.62 14.56 -14.30
N GLY A 8 5.56 15.28 -13.17
CA GLY A 8 5.43 16.75 -13.14
C GLY A 8 4.10 17.28 -13.71
N LYS A 9 3.06 16.45 -13.78
CA LYS A 9 1.72 16.83 -14.25
C LYS A 9 0.92 17.50 -13.13
N PRO A 10 -0.14 18.27 -13.47
CA PRO A 10 -1.05 18.81 -12.48
C PRO A 10 -1.62 17.71 -11.59
N SER A 11 -1.44 17.85 -10.28
CA SER A 11 -1.97 16.93 -9.28
C SER A 11 -3.10 17.57 -8.50
N ASN A 12 -3.96 16.73 -7.93
CA ASN A 12 -5.03 17.11 -7.01
C ASN A 12 -4.93 16.25 -5.74
N ARG A 13 -5.90 16.37 -4.84
CA ARG A 13 -5.92 15.61 -3.56
C ARG A 13 -5.85 14.09 -3.73
N ARG A 14 -6.12 13.54 -4.92
CA ARG A 14 -6.01 12.10 -5.18
C ARG A 14 -4.58 11.59 -5.25
N CYS A 15 -3.57 12.47 -5.32
CA CYS A 15 -2.19 12.05 -5.13
C CYS A 15 -1.91 11.61 -3.69
N ASP A 16 -2.63 12.19 -2.72
CA ASP A 16 -2.53 11.82 -1.30
C ASP A 16 -3.17 10.44 -1.07
N ILE A 17 -4.28 10.15 -1.77
CA ILE A 17 -4.91 8.81 -1.76
C ILE A 17 -3.95 7.74 -2.30
N TYR A 18 -3.22 8.04 -3.36
CA TYR A 18 -2.18 7.14 -3.87
C TYR A 18 -1.14 6.85 -2.79
N SER A 19 -0.60 7.91 -2.18
CA SER A 19 0.44 7.79 -1.15
C SER A 19 -0.08 7.03 0.07
N PHE A 20 -1.33 7.25 0.47
CA PHE A 20 -2.00 6.48 1.52
C PHE A 20 -2.08 4.99 1.19
N GLY A 21 -2.40 4.63 -0.06
CA GLY A 21 -2.42 3.23 -0.51
C GLY A 21 -1.05 2.55 -0.39
N ILE A 22 0.03 3.27 -0.72
CA ILE A 22 1.41 2.79 -0.54
C ILE A 22 1.71 2.61 0.96
N CYS A 23 1.41 3.61 1.79
CA CYS A 23 1.62 3.51 3.24
C CYS A 23 0.82 2.37 3.87
N LEU A 24 -0.40 2.12 3.41
CA LEU A 24 -1.21 0.99 3.88
C LEU A 24 -0.54 -0.36 3.56
N TRP A 25 0.06 -0.48 2.38
CA TRP A 25 0.87 -1.66 2.02
C TRP A 25 2.12 -1.78 2.88
N GLU A 26 2.83 -0.67 3.13
CA GLU A 26 4.01 -0.66 4.01
C GLU A 26 3.65 -1.11 5.43
N ILE A 27 2.50 -0.66 5.97
CA ILE A 27 2.00 -1.07 7.28
C ILE A 27 1.64 -2.56 7.27
N TYR A 28 0.99 -3.05 6.21
CA TYR A 28 0.54 -4.44 6.14
C TYR A 28 1.71 -5.42 5.95
N CYS A 29 2.64 -5.10 5.06
CA CYS A 29 3.79 -5.95 4.73
C CYS A 29 4.97 -5.71 5.68
N CYS A 30 4.98 -4.60 6.43
CA CYS A 30 6.10 -4.12 7.23
C CYS A 30 7.42 -4.02 6.43
N ASP A 31 7.32 -3.72 5.13
CA ASP A 31 8.42 -3.76 4.17
C ASP A 31 8.56 -2.44 3.41
N MET A 32 9.74 -2.21 2.82
CA MET A 32 10.06 -1.04 2.03
C MET A 32 9.47 -1.18 0.61
N PRO A 33 8.81 -0.16 0.05
CA PRO A 33 8.33 -0.21 -1.31
C PRO A 33 9.51 -0.10 -2.28
N TYR A 34 9.66 -1.11 -3.14
CA TYR A 34 10.69 -1.18 -4.19
C TYR A 34 12.14 -1.10 -3.65
N PRO A 35 12.57 -2.01 -2.75
CA PRO A 35 13.85 -1.90 -2.04
C PRO A 35 15.07 -1.98 -2.97
N ASP A 36 14.95 -2.68 -4.09
CA ASP A 36 16.05 -2.93 -5.04
C ASP A 36 16.15 -1.90 -6.17
N LEU A 37 15.28 -0.88 -6.16
CA LEU A 37 15.19 0.10 -7.25
C LEU A 37 15.63 1.48 -6.76
N SER A 38 16.40 2.19 -7.59
CA SER A 38 16.70 3.59 -7.32
C SER A 38 15.43 4.45 -7.47
N PHE A 39 15.43 5.63 -6.85
CA PHE A 39 14.31 6.57 -7.00
C PHE A 39 14.01 6.91 -8.48
N ALA A 40 15.05 7.02 -9.32
CA ALA A 40 14.89 7.29 -10.75
C ALA A 40 14.23 6.10 -11.46
N ASP A 41 14.64 4.86 -11.15
CA ASP A 41 14.04 3.65 -11.72
C ASP A 41 12.59 3.49 -11.29
N VAL A 42 12.30 3.66 -9.99
CA VAL A 42 10.92 3.64 -9.46
C VAL A 42 10.07 4.66 -10.19
N SER A 43 10.56 5.89 -10.34
CA SER A 43 9.83 6.96 -11.02
C SER A 43 9.51 6.58 -12.47
N PHE A 44 10.50 6.07 -13.20
CA PHE A 44 10.32 5.65 -14.58
C PHE A 44 9.34 4.47 -14.70
N ILE A 45 9.53 3.40 -13.92
CA ILE A 45 8.78 2.16 -14.07
C ILE A 45 7.33 2.33 -13.56
N VAL A 46 7.11 3.07 -12.47
CA VAL A 46 5.74 3.35 -11.96
C VAL A 46 4.92 4.15 -12.96
N VAL A 47 5.54 5.15 -13.62
CA VAL A 47 4.88 6.02 -14.59
C VAL A 47 4.70 5.33 -15.94
N GLN A 48 5.76 4.71 -16.49
CA GLN A 48 5.79 4.22 -17.87
C GLN A 48 5.36 2.76 -18.00
N GLN A 49 5.66 1.91 -17.01
CA GLN A 49 5.37 0.47 -17.06
C GLN A 49 4.23 0.07 -16.12
N ASN A 50 3.67 1.03 -15.39
CA ASN A 50 2.59 0.80 -14.44
C ASN A 50 2.92 -0.27 -13.37
N LEU A 51 4.19 -0.34 -12.95
CA LEU A 51 4.58 -1.25 -11.87
C LEU A 51 3.83 -0.88 -10.58
N ARG A 52 3.35 -1.90 -9.87
CA ARG A 52 2.67 -1.78 -8.58
C ARG A 52 3.24 -2.80 -7.62
N LEU A 53 3.11 -2.51 -6.34
CA LEU A 53 3.54 -3.41 -5.26
C LEU A 53 2.72 -4.70 -5.30
N GLU A 54 3.39 -5.83 -5.09
CA GLU A 54 2.73 -7.12 -4.97
C GLU A 54 1.96 -7.18 -3.65
N ILE A 55 0.69 -7.59 -3.71
CA ILE A 55 -0.11 -7.82 -2.52
C ILE A 55 -0.01 -9.31 -2.15
N PRO A 56 0.49 -9.67 -0.95
CA PRO A 56 0.59 -11.05 -0.53
C PRO A 56 -0.76 -11.78 -0.61
N ARG A 57 -0.73 -13.07 -0.99
CA ARG A 57 -1.95 -13.90 -1.10
C ARG A 57 -2.71 -14.07 0.21
N CYS A 58 -2.03 -13.91 1.35
CA CYS A 58 -2.63 -13.92 2.67
C CYS A 58 -3.36 -12.61 3.03
N CYS A 59 -3.24 -11.56 2.21
CA CYS A 59 -3.91 -10.29 2.43
C CYS A 59 -5.43 -10.45 2.36
N PRO A 60 -6.18 -10.01 3.39
CA PRO A 60 -7.64 -10.00 3.34
C PRO A 60 -8.14 -9.25 2.11
N THR A 61 -9.12 -9.83 1.41
CA THR A 61 -9.60 -9.32 0.12
C THR A 61 -10.10 -7.88 0.19
N GLY A 62 -10.73 -7.49 1.31
CA GLY A 62 -11.16 -6.12 1.58
C GLY A 62 -9.99 -5.14 1.59
N LEU A 63 -8.95 -5.45 2.38
CA LEU A 63 -7.75 -4.61 2.49
C LEU A 63 -7.00 -4.54 1.15
N ALA A 64 -6.81 -5.67 0.48
CA ALA A 64 -6.19 -5.73 -0.85
C ALA A 64 -6.96 -4.90 -1.89
N SER A 65 -8.29 -4.85 -1.80
CA SER A 65 -9.12 -4.03 -2.68
C SER A 65 -8.93 -2.54 -2.43
N ILE A 66 -8.80 -2.12 -1.16
CA ILE A 66 -8.56 -0.73 -0.80
C ILE A 66 -7.21 -0.28 -1.36
N MET A 67 -6.12 -1.02 -1.08
CA MET A 67 -4.79 -0.70 -1.61
C MET A 67 -4.80 -0.52 -3.13
N ARG A 68 -5.41 -1.48 -3.86
CA ARG A 68 -5.51 -1.43 -5.33
C ARG A 68 -6.24 -0.21 -5.86
N LYS A 69 -7.34 0.17 -5.22
CA LYS A 69 -8.13 1.34 -5.61
C LYS A 69 -7.40 2.64 -5.26
N CYS A 70 -6.68 2.69 -4.15
CA CYS A 70 -5.94 3.87 -3.74
C CYS A 70 -4.80 4.22 -4.70
N TRP A 71 -4.05 3.21 -5.19
CA TRP A 71 -2.89 3.43 -6.07
C TRP A 71 -3.16 3.19 -7.57
N ASP A 72 -4.40 3.38 -8.03
CA ASP A 72 -4.71 3.29 -9.47
C ASP A 72 -3.87 4.31 -10.26
N ALA A 73 -3.44 3.92 -11.46
CA ALA A 73 -2.70 4.79 -12.36
C ALA A 73 -3.49 6.04 -12.73
N ASN A 74 -4.78 5.86 -12.99
CA ASN A 74 -5.68 6.94 -13.29
C ASN A 74 -6.19 7.54 -11.98
N ALA A 75 -5.83 8.81 -11.74
CA ALA A 75 -6.32 9.56 -10.58
C ALA A 75 -7.85 9.54 -10.48
N ASP A 76 -8.60 9.57 -11.58
CA ASP A 76 -10.07 9.57 -11.57
C ASP A 76 -10.70 8.23 -11.17
N LYS A 77 -9.92 7.14 -11.18
CA LYS A 77 -10.37 5.83 -10.70
C LYS A 77 -10.09 5.60 -9.23
N ARG A 78 -9.32 6.49 -8.59
CA ARG A 78 -9.03 6.41 -7.17
C ARG A 78 -10.27 6.81 -6.38
N LEU A 79 -10.42 6.17 -5.22
CA LEU A 79 -11.47 6.51 -4.26
C LEU A 79 -11.27 7.92 -3.72
N GLU A 80 -12.34 8.53 -3.24
CA GLU A 80 -12.25 9.67 -2.35
C GLU A 80 -11.94 9.21 -0.91
N MET A 81 -11.34 10.07 -0.08
CA MET A 81 -10.88 9.65 1.25
C MET A 81 -12.02 9.19 2.16
N ASP A 82 -13.22 9.76 2.02
CA ASP A 82 -14.40 9.33 2.78
C ASP A 82 -14.83 7.91 2.41
N GLU A 83 -14.71 7.54 1.13
CA GLU A 83 -14.95 6.16 0.68
C GLU A 83 -13.89 5.20 1.23
N VAL A 84 -12.62 5.62 1.28
CA VAL A 84 -11.54 4.82 1.87
C VAL A 84 -11.84 4.53 3.35
N VAL A 85 -12.24 5.54 4.12
CA VAL A 85 -12.62 5.38 5.53
C VAL A 85 -13.79 4.41 5.68
N ARG A 86 -14.88 4.60 4.91
CA ARG A 86 -16.04 3.68 4.95
C ARG A 86 -15.65 2.24 4.63
N MET A 87 -14.78 2.04 3.64
CA MET A 87 -14.31 0.70 3.29
C MET A 87 -13.45 0.08 4.39
N LEU A 88 -12.59 0.86 5.05
CA LEU A 88 -11.77 0.39 6.18
C LEU A 88 -12.64 0.02 7.39
N GLU A 89 -13.62 0.85 7.74
CA GLU A 89 -14.58 0.59 8.83
C GLU A 89 -15.44 -0.65 8.57
N ALA A 90 -15.70 -0.99 7.31
CA ALA A 90 -16.44 -2.18 6.91
C ALA A 90 -15.60 -3.47 6.94
N ILE A 91 -14.29 -3.40 7.17
CA ILE A 91 -13.46 -4.60 7.31
C ILE A 91 -13.80 -5.31 8.62
N ASP A 92 -14.21 -6.58 8.51
CA ASP A 92 -14.43 -7.45 9.66
C ASP A 92 -13.09 -7.77 10.36
N THR A 93 -12.87 -7.14 11.51
CA THR A 93 -11.69 -7.35 12.36
C THR A 93 -11.86 -8.51 13.34
N SER A 94 -13.06 -9.11 13.45
CA SER A 94 -13.32 -10.20 14.41
C SER A 94 -12.54 -11.48 14.11
N LYS A 95 -12.09 -11.63 12.87
CA LYS A 95 -11.25 -12.75 12.40
C LYS A 95 -9.75 -12.46 12.48
N GLY A 96 -9.35 -11.24 12.82
CA GLY A 96 -7.96 -10.92 13.11
C GLY A 96 -7.58 -11.55 14.44
N GLY A 97 -6.42 -12.19 14.52
CA GLY A 97 -5.94 -12.91 15.72
C GLY A 97 -5.63 -12.02 16.94
N GLY A 98 -6.24 -10.83 17.04
CA GLY A 98 -5.90 -9.81 18.02
C GLY A 98 -4.49 -9.25 17.81
N MET A 99 -4.13 -8.30 18.67
CA MET A 99 -2.73 -7.92 18.83
C MET A 99 -2.05 -9.08 19.58
N ILE A 100 -1.04 -9.71 18.97
CA ILE A 100 -0.26 -10.75 19.67
C ILE A 100 0.41 -10.05 20.86
N PRO A 101 0.21 -10.53 22.10
CA PRO A 101 0.90 -10.01 23.28
C PRO A 101 2.41 -10.03 23.06
N ASP A 102 3.14 -9.05 23.58
CA ASP A 102 4.60 -8.90 23.38
C ASP A 102 5.40 -10.19 23.74
N ASP A 103 4.87 -11.03 24.61
CA ASP A 103 5.45 -12.31 25.05
C ASP A 103 5.24 -13.49 24.07
N GLN A 104 4.38 -13.34 23.06
CA GLN A 104 3.99 -14.40 22.12
C GLN A 104 4.30 -14.10 20.65
N ALA A 105 5.11 -13.08 20.35
CA ALA A 105 5.56 -12.74 19.01
C ALA A 105 6.42 -13.85 18.37
N SER A 106 5.81 -15.00 18.10
CA SER A 106 6.33 -16.02 17.22
C SER A 106 6.14 -15.45 15.81
N GLY A 107 7.26 -15.05 15.21
CA GLY A 107 7.29 -14.32 13.94
C GLY A 107 6.28 -14.87 12.94
N CYS A 108 5.32 -14.04 12.56
CA CYS A 108 4.48 -14.36 11.43
C CYS A 108 5.41 -14.48 10.21
N PHE A 109 5.24 -15.58 9.45
CA PHE A 109 6.09 -16.00 8.34
C PHE A 109 6.21 -14.97 7.20
N CYS A 110 5.50 -13.84 7.27
CA CYS A 110 5.64 -12.70 6.36
C CYS A 110 6.72 -11.69 6.78
N PHE A 111 7.20 -11.72 8.03
CA PHE A 111 8.06 -10.66 8.61
C PHE A 111 9.53 -11.08 8.80
N ALA A 112 9.98 -12.13 8.10
CA ALA A 112 11.25 -12.80 8.38
C ALA A 112 12.50 -12.19 7.73
N THR A 113 12.44 -10.99 7.15
CA THR A 113 13.64 -10.28 6.71
C THR A 113 14.03 -9.24 7.76
N ALA A 114 15.12 -9.54 8.47
CA ALA A 114 15.74 -8.64 9.42
C ALA A 114 16.01 -7.28 8.77
N ARG A 115 15.48 -6.22 9.41
CA ARG A 115 15.90 -4.84 9.12
C ARG A 115 17.38 -4.71 9.49
N GLY A 116 18.19 -4.19 8.58
CA GLY A 116 19.53 -3.70 8.88
C GLY A 116 19.84 -2.43 8.08
N PRO A 117 20.81 -1.61 8.51
CA PRO A 117 21.52 -1.61 9.80
C PRO A 117 20.80 -0.82 10.91
#